data_AF-A0A6L7WD72-F1
#
_entry.id   AF-A0A6L7WD72-F1
#
_cell.length_a   1.000
_cell.length_b   1.000
_cell.length_c   1.000
_cell.angle_alpha   90.00
_cell.angle_beta   90.00
_cell.angle_gamma   90.00
#
_symmetry.space_group_name_H-M   'P 1'
#
loop_
_entity.id
_entity.type
_entity.pdbx_description
1 polymer ?
#
loop_
_entity_poly.entity_id
_entity_poly.type
_entity_poly.pdbx_seq_one_letter_code
_entity_poly.pdbx_strand_id
1 'polypeptide(L)' 'MNWWVYEDDAASWVRVHRAICAHCNDGRGRYVTRRPDNRWHGPFPTMQEAIDKALGTGKRDVKGCGTCLPELRFLQ' A
#
# COMPACT_ATOMS: atom_id res chain seq x y z
N MET A 1 -12.22 9.50 2.89
CA MET A 1 -10.76 9.51 3.08
C MET A 1 -10.23 8.29 2.37
N ASN A 2 -9.30 8.42 1.42
CA ASN A 2 -8.97 7.33 0.50
C ASN A 2 -7.75 6.54 0.96
N TRP A 3 -7.73 5.27 0.59
CA TRP A 3 -6.69 4.30 0.92
C TRP A 3 -6.09 3.71 -0.35
N TRP A 4 -4.84 3.34 -0.27
CA TRP A 4 -4.08 2.82 -1.39
C TRP A 4 -3.23 1.64 -0.95
N VAL A 5 -3.03 0.69 -1.85
CA VAL A 5 -2.17 -0.47 -1.63
C VAL A 5 -1.00 -0.36 -2.58
N TYR A 6 0.21 -0.35 -2.05
CA TYR A 6 1.43 -0.44 -2.84
C TYR A 6 1.95 -1.86 -2.79
N GLU A 7 2.05 -2.48 -3.96
CA GLU A 7 2.61 -3.81 -4.16
C GLU A 7 3.98 -3.66 -4.83
N ASP A 8 4.97 -4.33 -4.25
CA ASP A 8 6.31 -4.48 -4.82
C ASP A 8 6.51 -5.96 -5.16
N ASP A 9 6.37 -6.31 -6.44
CA ASP A 9 6.47 -7.69 -6.90
C ASP A 9 7.91 -8.22 -6.74
N ALA A 10 8.90 -7.39 -7.04
CA ALA A 10 10.31 -7.79 -7.03
C ALA A 10 10.80 -8.12 -5.62
N ALA A 11 10.40 -7.33 -4.62
CA ALA A 11 10.74 -7.57 -3.23
C ALA A 11 9.64 -8.35 -2.47
N SER A 12 8.56 -8.74 -3.14
CA SER A 12 7.48 -9.59 -2.63
C SER A 12 6.82 -9.08 -1.34
N TRP A 13 6.54 -7.78 -1.28
CA TRP A 13 5.88 -7.15 -0.14
C TRP A 13 4.76 -6.20 -0.58
N VAL A 14 3.85 -5.91 0.36
CA VAL A 14 2.72 -5.00 0.18
C VAL A 14 2.61 -4.05 1.36
N ARG A 15 2.32 -2.77 1.08
CA ARG A 15 2.00 -1.78 2.11
C ARG A 15 0.66 -1.10 1.85
N VAL A 16 -0.15 -0.98 2.90
CA VAL A 16 -1.35 -0.13 2.90
C VAL A 16 -0.96 1.30 3.27
N HIS A 17 -1.53 2.29 2.59
CA HIS A 17 -1.29 3.71 2.78
C HIS A 17 -2.59 4.51 2.84
N ARG A 18 -2.58 5.62 3.59
CA ARG A 18 -3.55 6.72 3.41
C ARG A 18 -3.17 7.51 2.15
N ALA A 19 -4.14 8.00 1.39
CA ALA A 19 -3.89 8.82 0.20
C ALA A 19 -3.03 10.06 0.50
N ILE A 20 -3.23 10.67 1.67
CA ILE A 20 -2.50 11.86 2.13
C ILE A 20 -1.07 11.58 2.62
N CYS A 21 -0.62 10.33 2.62
CA CYS A 21 0.73 9.98 3.03
C CYS A 21 1.75 10.54 2.03
N ALA A 22 2.81 11.19 2.53
CA ALA A 22 3.90 11.73 1.69
C ALA A 22 4.64 10.67 0.83
N HIS A 23 4.50 9.38 1.17
CA HIS A 23 5.03 8.28 0.38
C HIS A 23 4.04 7.78 -0.69
N CYS A 24 2.75 8.05 -0.52
CA CYS A 24 1.67 7.64 -1.42
C CYS A 24 1.31 8.74 -2.41
N ASN A 25 1.07 9.96 -1.92
CA ASN A 25 0.65 11.12 -2.73
C ASN A 25 -0.50 10.77 -3.69
N ASP A 26 -1.56 10.16 -3.15
CA ASP A 26 -2.72 9.70 -3.91
C ASP A 26 -2.37 8.72 -5.06
N GLY A 27 -1.59 7.68 -4.72
CA GLY A 27 -1.19 6.62 -5.65
C GLY A 27 -0.07 7.00 -6.62
N ARG A 28 0.54 8.18 -6.48
CA ARG A 28 1.64 8.65 -7.35
C ARG A 28 3.02 8.20 -6.88
N GLY A 29 3.15 7.87 -5.60
CA GLY A 29 4.43 7.61 -4.96
C GLY A 29 5.25 8.88 -4.69
N ARG A 30 6.44 8.70 -4.09
CA ARG A 30 7.42 9.78 -3.85
C ARG A 30 8.37 9.99 -5.02
N TYR A 31 8.61 8.96 -5.83
CA TYR A 31 9.60 8.98 -6.90
C TYR A 31 8.91 8.97 -8.26
N VAL A 32 9.42 9.77 -9.20
CA VAL A 32 8.87 9.91 -10.56
C VAL A 32 9.13 8.66 -11.41
N THR A 33 10.05 7.80 -10.98
CA THR A 33 10.39 6.55 -11.64
C THR A 33 9.45 5.44 -11.21
N ARG A 34 8.46 5.15 -12.05
CA ARG A 34 7.66 3.92 -11.96
C ARG A 34 8.55 2.75 -12.38
N ARG A 35 8.76 1.80 -11.46
CA ARG A 35 9.36 0.51 -11.82
C ARG A 35 8.28 -0.46 -12.31
N PRO A 36 8.57 -1.36 -13.27
CA PRO A 36 7.55 -2.25 -13.85
C PRO A 36 6.96 -3.27 -12.87
N ASP A 37 7.73 -3.61 -11.84
CA ASP A 37 7.45 -4.54 -10.74
C ASP A 37 6.58 -3.93 -9.62
N ASN A 38 6.35 -2.61 -9.65
CA ASN A 38 5.69 -1.90 -8.56
C ASN A 38 4.35 -1.32 -9.00
N ARG A 39 3.32 -1.54 -8.18
CA ARG A 39 1.93 -1.23 -8.53
C ARG A 39 1.22 -0.55 -7.36
N TRP A 40 0.51 0.52 -7.68
CA TRP A 40 -0.47 1.12 -6.78
C TRP A 40 -1.86 0.60 -7.13
N HIS A 41 -2.60 0.10 -6.14
CA HIS A 41 -4.01 -0.30 -6.27
C HIS A 41 -4.87 0.67 -5.47
N GLY A 42 -6.03 1.02 -6.02
CA GLY A 42 -6.99 1.96 -5.43
C GLY A 42 -7.36 3.10 -6.39
N PRO A 43 -7.92 4.19 -5.85
CA PRO A 43 -8.20 4.43 -4.44
C PRO A 43 -9.31 3.53 -3.88
N PHE A 44 -9.19 3.13 -2.61
CA PHE A 44 -10.24 2.44 -1.84
C PHE A 44 -10.93 3.43 -0.88
N PRO A 45 -12.27 3.38 -0.76
CA PRO A 45 -13.03 4.26 0.12
C PRO A 45 -12.86 3.92 1.61
N THR A 46 -12.53 2.67 1.94
CA THR A 46 -12.35 2.21 3.33
C THR A 46 -10.98 1.58 3.54
N MET A 47 -10.51 1.60 4.79
CA MET A 47 -9.26 0.93 5.18
C MET A 47 -9.38 -0.58 5.00
N GLN A 48 -10.53 -1.16 5.35
CA GLN A 48 -10.77 -2.60 5.26
C GLN A 48 -10.65 -3.10 3.82
N GLU A 49 -11.23 -2.42 2.84
CA GLU A 49 -11.10 -2.80 1.42
C GLU A 49 -9.65 -2.78 0.94
N ALA A 50 -8.85 -1.81 1.41
CA ALA A 50 -7.42 -1.77 1.11
C ALA A 50 -6.65 -2.93 1.78
N ILE A 51 -7.03 -3.31 3.01
CA ILE A 51 -6.45 -4.47 3.69
C ILE A 51 -6.83 -5.76 2.96
N ASP A 52 -8.09 -5.95 2.59
CA ASP A 52 -8.57 -7.12 1.85
C ASP A 52 -7.85 -7.25 0.51
N LYS A 53 -7.68 -6.13 -0.21
CA LYS A 53 -6.86 -6.10 -1.43
C LYS A 53 -5.43 -6.51 -1.14
N ALA A 54 -4.82 -5.98 -0.08
CA ALA A 54 -3.43 -6.26 0.27
C ALA A 54 -3.22 -7.75 0.62
N LEU A 55 -4.10 -8.34 1.43
CA LEU A 55 -4.08 -9.77 1.77
C LEU A 55 -4.32 -10.66 0.55
N GLY A 56 -5.19 -10.23 -0.37
CA GLY A 56 -5.50 -10.93 -1.62
C GLY A 56 -4.37 -10.97 -2.65
N THR A 57 -3.25 -10.26 -2.43
CA THR A 57 -2.07 -10.31 -3.32
C THR A 57 -1.26 -11.60 -3.18
N GLY A 58 -1.44 -12.34 -2.07
CA GLY A 58 -0.67 -13.55 -1.78
C GLY A 58 0.81 -13.30 -1.44
N LYS A 59 1.21 -12.04 -1.19
CA LYS A 59 2.59 -11.74 -0.75
C LYS A 59 2.82 -12.17 0.69
N ARG A 60 4.09 -12.46 1.01
CA ARG A 60 4.50 -12.92 2.35
C ARG A 60 4.64 -11.80 3.37
N ASP A 61 4.89 -10.58 2.90
CA ASP A 61 5.09 -9.41 3.77
C ASP A 61 4.03 -8.35 3.48
N VAL A 62 2.87 -8.48 4.14
CA VAL A 62 1.73 -7.54 4.03
C VAL A 62 1.62 -6.74 5.32
N LYS A 63 1.75 -5.41 5.24
CA LYS A 63 1.72 -4.51 6.43
C LYS A 63 1.11 -3.16 6.10
N GLY A 64 0.81 -2.36 7.11
CA GLY A 64 0.61 -0.93 6.99
C GLY A 64 1.92 -0.18 6.76
N CYS A 65 1.83 0.99 6.12
CA CYS A 65 2.95 1.92 6.03
C CYS A 65 3.36 2.37 7.43
N GLY A 66 4.63 2.19 7.79
CA GLY A 66 5.15 2.61 9.10
C GLY A 66 5.05 4.11 9.39
N THR A 67 4.87 4.96 8.35
CA THR A 67 4.75 6.42 8.51
C THR A 67 3.31 6.87 8.76
N CYS A 68 2.34 6.36 8.01
CA CYS A 68 0.93 6.80 8.13
C CYS A 68 -0.01 5.79 8.79
N LEU A 69 0.46 4.55 9.03
CA LEU A 69 -0.26 3.45 9.67
C LEU A 69 0.66 2.61 10.57
N PRO A 70 1.36 3.22 11.54
CA PRO A 70 2.22 2.48 12.47
C PRO A 70 1.46 1.39 13.25
N GLU A 71 0.16 1.57 13.49
CA GLU A 71 -0.73 0.63 14.15
C GLU A 71 -0.98 -0.66 13.36
N LEU A 72 -0.81 -0.62 12.03
CA LEU A 72 -1.00 -1.77 11.14
C LEU A 72 0.33 -2.41 10.73
N ARG A 73 1.41 -2.19 11.46
CA ARG A 73 2.75 -2.75 11.14
C ARG A 73 2.78 -4.28 11.12
N PHE A 74 1.76 -4.93 11.68
CA PHE A 74 1.53 -6.36 11.60
C PHE A 74 0.08 -6.57 11.17
N LEU A 75 -0.16 -6.73 9.86
CA LEU A 75 -1.44 -7.25 9.38
C LEU A 75 -1.35 -8.77 9.58
N GLN A 76 -2.22 -9.32 10.43
CA GLN A 76 -2.38 -10.76 10.64
C GLN A 76 -3.53 -11.26 9.77
#